data_AF-A0A401MF82-F1
#
_entry.id   AF-A0A401MF82-F1
#
_cell.length_a   1.000
_cell.length_b   1.000
_cell.length_c   1.000
_cell.angle_alpha   90.00
_cell.angle_beta   90.00
_cell.angle_gamma   90.00
#
_symmetry.space_group_name_H-M   'P 1'
#
loop_
_entity.id
_entity.type
_entity.pdbx_description
1 polymer ?
#
loop_
_entity_poly.entity_id
_entity_poly.type
_entity_poly.pdbx_seq_one_letter_code
_entity_poly.pdbx_strand_id
1 'polypeptide(L)'
;MAEKVKFSVSLNAELGEALRQHAEAEDEQISAVVSRALESYLGHRKRMREGREAMVEYQEQYGMFTEEERAKARARVADLMGWSEKGPKEARPA
;
A
#
# COMPACT_ATOMS: atom_id res chain seq x y z
N MET A 1 21.67 12.40 13.97
CA MET A 1 20.24 12.56 14.28
C MET A 1 19.56 13.12 13.04
N ALA A 2 18.50 12.48 12.54
CA ALA A 2 17.76 13.02 11.39
C ALA A 2 17.06 14.33 11.79
N GLU A 3 17.08 15.31 10.90
CA GLU A 3 16.40 16.59 11.11
C GLU A 3 14.89 16.37 11.22
N LYS A 4 14.26 16.89 12.30
CA LYS A 4 12.81 16.78 12.51
C LYS A 4 12.12 17.99 11.93
N VAL A 5 11.19 17.76 11.00
CA VAL A 5 10.34 18.81 10.40
C VAL A 5 8.95 18.77 11.04
N LYS A 6 8.43 19.93 11.44
CA LYS A 6 7.09 20.05 12.02
C LYS A 6 6.07 20.41 10.94
N PHE A 7 5.01 19.61 10.84
CA PHE A 7 3.84 19.89 10.00
C PHE A 7 2.62 20.16 10.89
N SER A 8 1.77 21.10 10.48
CA SER A 8 0.47 21.35 11.10
C SER A 8 -0.62 21.06 10.08
N VAL A 9 -1.55 20.16 10.42
CA VAL A 9 -2.61 19.70 9.51
C VAL A 9 -3.93 19.74 10.26
N SER A 10 -4.97 20.24 9.61
CA SER A 10 -6.33 20.19 10.14
C SER A 10 -7.00 18.90 9.66
N LEU A 11 -7.54 18.13 10.60
CA LEU A 11 -8.31 16.91 10.32
C LEU A 11 -9.79 17.21 10.57
N ASN A 12 -10.67 16.48 9.88
CA ASN A 12 -12.08 16.49 10.27
C ASN A 12 -12.23 15.88 11.68
N ALA A 13 -13.33 16.22 12.36
CA ALA A 13 -13.53 15.83 13.75
C ALA A 13 -13.55 14.31 13.94
N GLU A 14 -14.22 13.60 13.03
CA GLU A 14 -14.34 12.13 13.07
C GLU A 14 -12.98 11.42 12.98
N LEU A 15 -12.13 11.84 12.04
CA LEU A 15 -10.80 11.28 11.86
C LEU A 15 -9.87 11.65 13.02
N GLY A 16 -9.97 12.88 13.52
CA GLY A 16 -9.22 13.30 14.70
C GLY A 16 -9.56 12.46 15.93
N GLU A 17 -10.83 12.11 16.10
CA GLU A 17 -11.30 11.28 17.20
C GLU A 17 -10.88 9.81 17.04
N ALA A 18 -11.05 9.24 15.85
CA ALA A 18 -10.59 7.87 15.56
C ALA A 18 -9.07 7.71 15.78
N LEU A 19 -8.28 8.73 15.43
CA LEU A 19 -6.84 8.75 15.65
C LEU A 19 -6.49 8.76 17.14
N ARG A 20 -7.22 9.52 17.97
CA ARG A 20 -7.03 9.51 19.42
C ARG A 20 -7.37 8.16 20.03
N GLN A 21 -8.51 7.59 19.66
CA GLN A 21 -8.95 6.29 20.16
C GLN A 21 -7.96 5.18 19.82
N HIS A 22 -7.42 5.18 18.61
CA HIS A 22 -6.40 4.20 18.21
C HIS A 22 -5.09 4.39 18.99
N ALA A 23 -4.64 5.63 19.15
CA ALA A 23 -3.44 5.94 19.92
C ALA A 23 -3.59 5.51 21.39
N GLU A 24 -4.76 5.73 22.00
CA GLU A 24 -5.06 5.31 23.37
C GLU A 24 -5.15 3.79 23.51
N ALA A 25 -5.82 3.10 22.57
CA ALA A 25 -5.97 1.65 22.61
C ALA A 25 -4.63 0.90 22.51
N GLU A 26 -3.67 1.46 21.79
CA GLU A 26 -2.35 0.87 21.57
C GLU A 26 -1.26 1.43 22.51
N ASP A 27 -1.62 2.33 23.44
CA ASP A 27 -0.68 3.08 24.30
C ASP A 27 0.45 3.78 23.49
N GLU A 28 0.09 4.34 22.34
CA GLU A 28 1.01 5.00 21.40
C GLU A 28 0.79 6.53 21.36
N GLN A 29 1.85 7.28 21.05
CA GLN A 29 1.71 8.71 20.79
C GLN A 29 1.06 8.95 19.41
N ILE A 30 0.15 9.93 19.31
CA ILE A 30 -0.49 10.33 18.05
C ILE A 30 0.55 10.63 16.95
N SER A 31 1.67 11.26 17.30
CA SER A 31 2.76 11.54 16.37
C SER A 31 3.38 10.28 15.78
N ALA A 32 3.54 9.21 16.58
CA ALA A 32 4.06 7.93 16.12
C ALA A 32 3.08 7.24 15.17
N VAL A 33 1.79 7.24 15.49
CA VAL A 33 0.73 6.71 14.63
C VAL A 33 0.73 7.44 13.27
N VAL A 34 0.77 8.77 13.29
CA VAL A 34 0.79 9.60 12.07
C VAL A 34 2.06 9.34 11.26
N SER A 35 3.24 9.30 11.90
CA SER A 35 4.50 8.99 11.23
C SER A 35 4.46 7.63 10.54
N ARG A 36 4.03 6.58 11.25
CA ARG A 36 3.90 5.22 10.69
C ARG A 36 2.92 5.17 9.53
N ALA A 37 1.77 5.84 9.67
CA ALA A 37 0.77 5.91 8.61
C ALA A 37 1.32 6.62 7.35
N LEU A 38 2.03 7.74 7.52
CA LEU A 38 2.65 8.47 6.43
C LEU A 38 3.77 7.66 5.76
N GLU A 39 4.64 7.01 6.54
CA GLU A 39 5.70 6.15 6.02
C GLU A 39 5.13 4.98 5.21
N SER A 40 4.10 4.32 5.73
CA SER A 40 3.40 3.23 5.04
C SER A 40 2.76 3.73 3.74
N TYR A 41 2.03 4.84 3.79
CA TYR A 41 1.38 5.43 2.62
C TYR A 41 2.39 5.84 1.54
N LEU A 42 3.42 6.62 1.91
CA LEU A 42 4.45 7.10 0.98
C LEU A 42 5.27 5.94 0.42
N GLY A 43 5.63 4.97 1.26
CA GLY A 43 6.33 3.76 0.85
C GLY A 43 5.52 2.95 -0.17
N HIS A 44 4.23 2.73 0.09
CA HIS A 44 3.35 2.03 -0.84
C HIS A 44 3.17 2.79 -2.16
N ARG A 45 2.94 4.11 -2.10
CA ARG A 45 2.79 4.97 -3.30
C ARG A 45 4.05 4.96 -4.15
N LYS A 46 5.23 5.01 -3.52
CA LYS A 46 6.52 4.91 -4.21
C LYS A 46 6.68 3.58 -4.94
N ARG A 47 6.46 2.45 -4.24
CA ARG A 47 6.53 1.11 -4.86
C ARG A 47 5.56 0.94 -6.03
N MET A 48 4.32 1.44 -5.90
CA MET A 48 3.33 1.37 -6.98
C MET A 48 3.71 2.21 -8.20
N ARG A 49 4.40 3.35 -7.99
CA ARG A 49 4.92 4.16 -9.09
C ARG A 49 6.07 3.43 -9.79
N GLU A 50 7.07 2.99 -9.03
CA GLU A 50 8.23 2.25 -9.57
C GLU A 50 7.82 0.98 -10.31
N GLY A 51 6.84 0.24 -9.78
CA GLY A 51 6.30 -0.94 -10.47
C GLY A 51 5.64 -0.61 -11.81
N ARG A 52 4.95 0.53 -11.92
CA ARG A 52 4.36 0.97 -13.20
C ARG A 52 5.44 1.41 -14.19
N GLU A 53 6.43 2.15 -13.72
CA GLU A 53 7.57 2.57 -14.55
C GLU A 53 8.32 1.35 -15.10
N ALA A 54 8.61 0.35 -14.25
CA ALA A 54 9.24 -0.89 -14.68
C ALA A 54 8.41 -1.68 -15.70
N MET A 55 7.07 -1.67 -15.59
CA MET A 55 6.20 -2.30 -16.58
C MET A 55 6.26 -1.58 -17.94
N VAL A 56 6.32 -0.24 -17.94
CA VAL A 56 6.46 0.55 -19.18
C VAL A 56 7.82 0.27 -19.82
N GLU A 57 8.90 0.35 -19.05
CA GLU A 57 10.26 0.08 -19.52
C GLU A 57 10.38 -1.33 -20.12
N TYR A 58 9.78 -2.33 -19.47
CA TYR A 58 9.73 -3.68 -20.01
C TYR A 58 9.01 -3.72 -21.36
N GLN A 59 7.86 -3.07 -21.49
CA GLN A 59 7.11 -3.06 -22.75
C GLN A 59 7.83 -2.34 -23.88
N GLU A 60 8.59 -1.29 -23.57
CA GLU A 60 9.44 -0.59 -24.54
C GLU A 60 10.59 -1.49 -25.04
N GLN A 61 11.18 -2.30 -24.15
CA GLN A 61 12.32 -3.16 -24.48
C GLN A 61 11.92 -4.48 -25.15
N TYR A 62 10.82 -5.10 -24.71
CA TYR A 62 10.45 -6.47 -25.06
C TYR A 62 9.09 -6.59 -25.77
N GLY A 63 8.35 -5.48 -25.88
CA GLY A 63 7.00 -5.47 -26.44
C GLY A 63 5.91 -5.79 -25.41
N MET A 64 4.67 -5.89 -25.89
CA MET A 64 3.51 -6.11 -25.01
C MET A 64 3.59 -7.46 -24.28
N PHE A 65 3.24 -7.48 -22.99
CA PHE A 65 3.14 -8.72 -22.21
C PHE A 65 2.22 -9.73 -22.91
N THR A 66 2.75 -10.93 -23.14
CA THR A 66 2.04 -12.07 -23.69
C THR A 66 0.99 -12.60 -22.70
N GLU A 67 0.04 -13.39 -23.20
CA GLU A 67 -0.97 -14.03 -22.33
C GLU A 67 -0.35 -14.98 -21.31
N GLU A 68 0.70 -15.72 -21.71
CA GLU A 68 1.44 -16.63 -20.83
C GLU A 68 2.14 -15.88 -19.69
N GLU A 69 2.78 -14.74 -19.98
CA GLU A 69 3.43 -13.91 -18.95
C GLU A 69 2.42 -13.33 -17.97
N ARG A 70 1.26 -12.88 -18.48
CA ARG A 70 0.16 -12.42 -17.63
C ARG A 70 -0.40 -13.56 -16.77
N ALA A 71 -0.49 -14.78 -17.31
CA ALA A 71 -0.95 -15.95 -16.56
C ALA A 71 0.04 -16.31 -15.43
N LYS A 72 1.35 -16.35 -15.73
CA LYS A 72 2.41 -16.57 -14.74
C LYS A 72 2.41 -15.50 -13.64
N ALA A 73 2.23 -14.23 -14.01
CA ALA A 73 2.14 -13.14 -13.06
C ALA A 73 0.93 -13.29 -12.13
N ARG A 74 -0.25 -13.62 -12.67
CA ARG A 74 -1.47 -13.86 -11.86
C ARG A 74 -1.29 -15.03 -10.90
N ALA A 75 -0.73 -16.15 -11.36
CA ALA A 75 -0.48 -17.33 -10.51
C ALA A 75 0.46 -16.99 -9.35
N ARG A 76 1.54 -16.25 -9.63
CA ARG A 76 2.48 -15.78 -8.59
C ARG A 76 1.82 -14.84 -7.58
N VAL A 77 0.97 -13.92 -8.04
CA VAL A 77 0.22 -13.02 -7.14
C VAL A 77 -0.75 -13.82 -6.28
N ALA A 78 -1.43 -14.81 -6.85
CA ALA A 78 -2.35 -15.66 -6.11
C ALA A 78 -1.64 -16.41 -4.99
N ASP A 79 -0.49 -17.03 -5.28
CA ASP A 79 0.36 -17.71 -4.30
C ASP A 79 0.82 -16.78 -3.17
N LEU A 80 1.37 -15.60 -3.53
CA LEU A 80 1.85 -14.61 -2.55
C LEU A 80 0.74 -14.06 -1.64
N MET A 81 -0.48 -13.95 -2.16
CA MET A 81 -1.63 -13.41 -1.43
C MET A 81 -2.48 -14.50 -0.74
N GLY A 82 -2.11 -15.78 -0.91
CA GLY A 82 -2.94 -16.91 -0.46
C GLY A 82 -4.32 -16.95 -1.12
N TRP A 83 -4.47 -16.36 -2.31
CA TRP A 83 -5.72 -16.37 -3.06
C TRP A 83 -5.82 -17.68 -3.85
N SER A 84 -7.01 -18.28 -3.88
CA SER A 84 -7.29 -19.35 -4.85
C SER A 84 -7.19 -18.79 -6.27
N GLU A 85 -6.97 -19.65 -7.27
CA GLU A 85 -6.84 -19.26 -8.69
C GLU A 85 -8.01 -18.41 -9.23
N LYS A 86 -9.13 -18.35 -8.50
CA LYS A 86 -10.34 -17.55 -8.81
C LYS A 86 -10.23 -16.06 -8.42
N GLY A 87 -9.16 -15.65 -7.74
CA GLY A 87 -8.87 -14.25 -7.44
C GLY A 87 -9.68 -13.66 -6.27
N PRO A 88 -9.50 -12.36 -5.97
CA PRO A 88 -9.92 -11.73 -4.71
C PRO A 88 -11.43 -11.51 -4.55
N LYS A 89 -12.27 -11.89 -5.53
CA LYS A 89 -13.72 -11.65 -5.47
C LYS A 89 -14.48 -12.65 -4.59
N GLU A 90 -13.90 -13.81 -4.26
CA GLU A 90 -14.52 -14.82 -3.38
C GLU A 90 -13.97 -14.82 -1.94
N ALA A 91 -12.94 -14.01 -1.65
CA ALA A 91 -12.28 -13.97 -0.34
C ALA A 91 -12.85 -12.91 0.63
N ARG A 92 -13.92 -12.20 0.26
CA ARG A 92 -14.61 -11.28 1.17
C ARG A 92 -15.73 -12.06 1.88
N PRO A 93 -15.66 -12.30 3.20
CA PRO A 93 -16.83 -12.75 3.93
C PRO A 93 -17.93 -11.69 3.80
N ALA A 94 -19.16 -12.16 3.59
CA ALA A 94 -20.38 -11.35 3.57
C ALA A 94 -20.62 -10.67 4.92
#